data_AF-A0A844FN53-F1
#
_entry.id   AF-A0A844FN53-F1
#
_cell.length_a   1.000
_cell.length_b   1.000
_cell.length_c   1.000
_cell.angle_alpha   90.00
_cell.angle_beta   90.00
_cell.angle_gamma   90.00
#
_symmetry.space_group_name_H-M   'P 1'
#
loop_
_entity.id
_entity.type
_entity.pdbx_description
1 polymer ?
#
loop_
_entity_poly.entity_id
_entity_poly.type
_entity_poly.pdbx_seq_one_letter_code
_entity_poly.pdbx_strand_id
1 'polypeptide(L)'
;MRQDDLPFDPQEISSWWGYNPTLKRQDDVDLGTMSYDKKEAIIGEYKWRKAEKLSPQILDTLRSRAALLSSKFGITKIHLYSFAKESSPSFKELAESQKVRLILFDDFWKS
;
A
#
# COMPACT_ATOMS: atom_id res chain seq x y z
N MET A 1 -13.91 14.74 -8.13
CA MET A 1 -12.43 14.63 -8.09
C MET A 1 -12.08 13.55 -9.09
N ARG A 2 -11.30 13.82 -10.14
CA ARG A 2 -10.88 12.77 -11.09
C ARG A 2 -10.17 11.69 -10.27
N GLN A 3 -10.57 10.45 -10.43
CA GLN A 3 -9.79 9.30 -9.99
C GLN A 3 -8.49 9.39 -10.79
N ASP A 4 -7.40 9.86 -10.17
CA ASP A 4 -6.13 9.98 -10.89
C ASP A 4 -5.75 8.62 -11.46
N ASP A 5 -5.29 8.62 -12.71
CA ASP A 5 -4.68 7.46 -13.34
C ASP A 5 -3.64 6.82 -12.40
N LEU A 6 -3.51 5.50 -12.45
CA LEU A 6 -2.44 4.80 -11.75
C LEU A 6 -1.10 5.45 -12.10
N PRO A 7 -0.13 5.49 -11.17
CA PRO A 7 1.15 6.16 -11.42
C PRO A 7 1.95 5.56 -12.59
N PHE A 8 1.61 4.33 -12.98
CA PHE A 8 2.08 3.64 -14.19
C PHE A 8 1.12 2.49 -14.52
N ASP A 9 1.19 1.98 -15.76
CA ASP A 9 0.44 0.80 -16.17
C ASP A 9 1.03 -0.47 -15.54
N PRO A 10 0.26 -1.19 -14.69
CA PRO A 10 0.75 -2.38 -14.02
C PRO A 10 0.88 -3.54 -15.03
N GLN A 11 2.03 -4.21 -15.05
CA GLN A 11 2.25 -5.38 -15.89
C GLN A 11 1.58 -6.63 -15.29
N GLU A 12 1.79 -6.84 -13.99
CA GLU A 12 1.23 -7.94 -13.21
C GLU A 12 0.92 -7.42 -11.81
N ILE A 13 -0.26 -7.77 -11.29
CA ILE A 13 -0.66 -7.47 -9.92
C ILE A 13 -0.71 -8.79 -9.16
N SER A 14 0.11 -8.92 -8.12
CA SER A 14 0.16 -10.12 -7.30
C SER A 14 0.48 -9.80 -5.84
N SER A 15 0.20 -10.74 -4.95
CA SER A 15 0.67 -10.67 -3.57
C SER A 15 2.14 -11.07 -3.50
N TRP A 16 2.88 -10.50 -2.55
CA TRP A 16 4.26 -10.90 -2.28
C TRP A 16 4.36 -11.62 -0.95
N TRP A 17 5.14 -12.69 -0.90
CA TRP A 17 5.53 -13.39 0.32
C TRP A 17 7.05 -13.55 0.32
N GLY A 18 7.73 -13.14 1.39
CA GLY A 18 9.14 -13.44 1.51
C GLY A 18 9.73 -13.22 2.89
N TYR A 19 10.97 -13.68 3.05
CA TYR A 19 11.70 -13.52 4.30
C TYR A 19 12.08 -12.04 4.52
N ASN A 20 11.69 -11.53 5.69
CA ASN A 20 12.09 -10.22 6.20
C ASN A 20 13.32 -10.40 7.12
N PRO A 21 14.52 -9.99 6.69
CA PRO A 21 15.75 -10.17 7.46
C PRO A 21 15.80 -9.30 8.73
N THR A 22 15.08 -8.18 8.74
CA THR A 22 15.00 -7.28 9.91
C THR A 22 14.18 -7.91 11.03
N LEU A 23 13.03 -8.50 10.69
CA LEU A 23 12.14 -9.15 11.66
C LEU A 23 12.46 -10.64 11.87
N LYS A 24 13.36 -11.22 11.07
CA LYS A 24 13.74 -12.63 11.07
C LYS A 24 12.55 -13.59 10.96
N ARG A 25 11.58 -13.25 10.12
CA ARG A 25 10.36 -14.05 9.86
C ARG A 25 9.87 -13.87 8.43
N GLN A 26 8.94 -14.72 8.01
CA GLN A 26 8.19 -14.50 6.77
C GLN A 26 7.26 -13.30 6.91
N ASP A 27 7.11 -12.55 5.84
CA ASP A 27 6.29 -11.35 5.74
C ASP A 27 5.56 -11.36 4.39
N ASP A 28 4.44 -10.66 4.34
CA ASP A 28 3.54 -10.63 3.20
C ASP A 28 3.14 -9.21 2.82
N VAL A 29 2.74 -9.03 1.57
CA VAL A 29 2.09 -7.82 1.06
C VAL A 29 0.90 -8.25 0.22
N ASP A 30 -0.28 -7.71 0.52
CA ASP A 30 -1.52 -8.09 -0.15
C ASP A 30 -1.51 -7.76 -1.65
N LEU A 31 -0.94 -6.61 -2.03
CA LEU A 31 -0.87 -6.12 -3.40
C LEU A 31 0.51 -5.55 -3.75
N GLY A 32 1.10 -6.04 -4.84
CA GLY A 32 2.34 -5.55 -5.40
C GLY A 32 2.31 -5.55 -6.93
N THR A 33 2.89 -4.51 -7.53
CA THR A 33 3.15 -4.44 -8.97
C THR A 33 4.32 -3.49 -9.23
N MET A 34 4.99 -3.64 -10.37
CA MET A 34 6.16 -2.86 -10.76
C MET A 34 5.96 -2.24 -12.14
N SER A 35 6.59 -1.09 -12.35
CA SER A 35 6.73 -0.49 -13.69
C SER A 35 7.52 -1.41 -14.61
N TYR A 36 7.39 -1.21 -15.92
CA TYR A 36 8.09 -1.99 -16.94
C TYR A 36 9.62 -2.02 -16.75
N ASP A 37 10.21 -0.88 -16.36
CA ASP A 37 11.65 -0.73 -16.09
C ASP A 37 12.08 -1.19 -14.69
N LYS A 38 11.14 -1.65 -13.85
CA LYS A 38 11.33 -2.09 -12.46
C LYS A 38 11.92 -1.01 -11.54
N LYS A 39 11.76 0.27 -11.88
CA LYS A 39 12.21 1.41 -11.04
C LYS A 39 11.14 1.94 -10.11
N GLU A 40 9.88 1.73 -10.45
CA GLU A 40 8.73 2.09 -9.63
C GLU A 40 7.95 0.85 -9.20
N ALA A 41 7.32 0.92 -8.03
CA ALA A 41 6.38 -0.10 -7.58
C ALA A 41 5.14 0.52 -6.91
N ILE A 42 4.02 -0.16 -7.04
CA ILE A 42 2.84 0.06 -6.21
C ILE A 42 2.79 -1.08 -5.21
N ILE A 43 2.65 -0.74 -3.93
CA ILE A 43 2.57 -1.68 -2.82
C ILE A 43 1.35 -1.30 -2.01
N GLY A 44 0.52 -2.28 -1.67
CA GLY A 44 -0.65 -2.01 -0.84
C GLY A 44 -1.05 -3.13 0.09
N GLU A 45 -1.81 -2.71 1.09
CA GLU A 45 -2.45 -3.58 2.09
C GLU A 45 -3.96 -3.46 1.95
N TYR A 46 -4.64 -4.59 2.11
CA TYR A 46 -6.07 -4.69 2.17
C TYR A 46 -6.50 -5.09 3.58
N LYS A 47 -7.26 -4.22 4.24
CA LYS A 47 -7.84 -4.51 5.56
C LYS A 47 -9.32 -4.17 5.52
N TRP A 48 -10.14 -5.19 5.23
CA TRP A 48 -11.60 -5.07 5.21
C TRP A 48 -12.20 -4.97 6.62
N ARG A 49 -11.98 -3.82 7.25
CA ARG A 49 -12.39 -3.54 8.61
C ARG A 49 -13.15 -2.22 8.67
N LYS A 50 -14.03 -2.11 9.66
CA LYS A 50 -14.66 -0.84 10.04
C LYS A 50 -13.61 0.12 10.63
N ALA A 51 -13.92 1.41 10.61
CA ALA A 51 -13.00 2.49 10.99
C ALA A 51 -12.36 2.28 12.38
N GLU A 52 -13.12 1.82 13.37
CA GLU A 52 -12.66 1.62 14.75
C GLU A 52 -11.63 0.49 14.91
N LYS A 53 -11.44 -0.34 13.87
CA LYS A 53 -10.47 -1.44 13.86
C LYS A 53 -9.27 -1.17 12.93
N LEU A 54 -9.20 0.01 12.33
CA LEU A 54 -8.02 0.46 11.60
C LEU A 54 -7.01 1.03 12.58
N SER A 55 -5.95 0.27 12.83
CA SER A 55 -4.89 0.71 13.72
C SER A 55 -3.79 1.43 12.91
N PRO A 56 -3.19 2.52 13.44
CA PRO A 56 -2.08 3.23 12.79
C PRO A 56 -0.94 2.31 12.33
N GLN A 57 -0.69 1.24 13.08
CA GLN A 57 0.34 0.25 12.79
C GLN A 57 0.21 -0.40 11.41
N ILE A 58 -0.98 -0.40 10.79
CA ILE A 58 -1.19 -0.88 9.41
C ILE A 58 -0.32 -0.06 8.44
N LEU A 59 -0.34 1.26 8.55
CA LEU A 59 0.40 2.15 7.66
C LEU A 59 1.91 2.08 7.92
N ASP A 60 2.31 1.98 9.18
CA ASP A 60 3.72 1.79 9.57
C ASP A 60 4.26 0.46 9.03
N THR A 61 3.46 -0.61 9.11
CA THR A 61 3.81 -1.94 8.58
C THR A 61 3.96 -1.91 7.07
N LEU A 62 3.00 -1.30 6.36
CA LEU A 62 3.07 -1.11 4.90
C LEU A 62 4.34 -0.35 4.49
N ARG A 63 4.69 0.73 5.20
CA ARG A 63 5.93 1.49 4.94
C ARG A 63 7.20 0.68 5.21
N SER A 64 7.21 -0.11 6.28
CA SER A 64 8.34 -0.99 6.60
C SER A 64 8.54 -2.05 5.50
N ARG A 65 7.46 -2.70 5.06
CA ARG A 65 7.47 -3.67 3.96
C ARG A 65 7.89 -3.03 2.64
N ALA A 66 7.45 -1.82 2.35
CA ALA A 66 7.91 -1.06 1.20
C ALA A 66 9.42 -0.79 1.22
N ALA A 67 9.99 -0.39 2.35
CA ALA A 67 11.44 -0.21 2.49
C ALA A 67 12.22 -1.52 2.27
N LEU A 68 11.69 -2.65 2.75
CA LEU A 68 12.23 -3.97 2.48
C LEU A 68 12.23 -4.28 0.98
N LEU A 69 11.12 -4.04 0.28
CA LEU A 69 11.01 -4.30 -1.15
C LEU A 69 11.91 -3.37 -1.98
N SER A 70 12.02 -2.09 -1.59
CA SER A 70 12.96 -1.14 -2.20
C SER A 70 14.40 -1.65 -2.15
N SER A 71 14.87 -2.02 -0.95
CA SER A 71 16.23 -2.51 -0.76
C SER A 71 16.49 -3.85 -1.46
N LYS A 72 15.51 -4.76 -1.47
CA LYS A 72 15.65 -6.10 -2.06
C LYS A 72 15.64 -6.09 -3.59
N PHE A 73 14.82 -5.23 -4.20
CA PHE A 73 14.59 -5.25 -5.65
C PHE A 73 15.17 -4.04 -6.39
N GLY A 74 15.84 -3.12 -5.69
CA GLY A 74 16.43 -1.92 -6.29
C GLY A 74 15.40 -0.93 -6.83
N ILE A 75 14.20 -0.93 -6.23
CA ILE A 75 13.11 -0.03 -6.59
C ILE A 75 13.39 1.35 -6.00
N THR A 76 13.41 2.38 -6.85
CA THR A 76 13.76 3.75 -6.46
C THR A 76 12.57 4.59 -6.02
N LYS A 77 11.35 4.20 -6.40
CA LYS A 77 10.12 4.93 -6.06
C LYS A 77 9.00 3.96 -5.76
N ILE A 78 8.32 4.17 -4.63
CA ILE A 78 7.22 3.33 -4.19
C ILE A 78 5.98 4.19 -3.95
N HIS A 79 4.86 3.75 -4.52
CA HIS A 79 3.53 4.31 -4.29
C HIS A 79 2.77 3.40 -3.34
N LEU A 80 2.32 3.95 -2.22
CA LEU A 80 1.68 3.19 -1.15
C LEU A 80 0.17 3.31 -1.23
N TYR A 81 -0.52 2.18 -1.17
CA TYR A 81 -1.98 2.11 -1.20
C TYR A 81 -2.50 1.36 0.02
N SER A 82 -3.54 1.89 0.65
CA SER A 82 -4.26 1.18 1.69
C SER A 82 -5.73 1.11 1.32
N PHE A 83 -6.30 -0.08 1.37
CA PHE A 83 -7.70 -0.32 1.06
C PHE A 83 -8.46 -0.66 2.34
N ALA A 84 -9.53 0.07 2.62
CA ALA A 84 -10.36 -0.13 3.80
C ALA A 84 -11.85 0.05 3.49
N LYS A 85 -12.71 -0.50 4.35
CA LYS A 85 -14.16 -0.32 4.20
C LYS A 85 -14.58 1.09 4.61
N GLU A 86 -14.15 1.52 5.79
CA GLU A 86 -14.44 2.83 6.40
C GLU A 86 -13.18 3.33 7.11
N SER A 87 -13.04 4.64 7.32
CA SER A 87 -11.93 5.20 8.11
C SER A 87 -12.35 6.38 8.98
N SER A 88 -11.65 6.56 10.11
CA SER A 88 -11.77 7.76 10.93
C SER A 88 -11.09 8.96 10.26
N PRO A 89 -11.45 10.21 10.60
CA PRO A 89 -10.72 11.39 10.15
C PRO A 89 -9.22 11.35 10.49
N SER A 90 -8.88 10.95 11.72
CA SER A 90 -7.49 10.82 12.17
C SER A 90 -6.68 9.79 11.37
N PHE A 91 -7.30 8.71 10.91
CA PHE A 91 -6.63 7.73 10.07
C PHE A 91 -6.38 8.27 8.65
N LYS A 92 -7.31 9.08 8.11
CA LYS A 92 -7.12 9.77 6.81
C LYS A 92 -5.95 10.74 6.89
N GLU A 93 -5.93 11.60 7.90
CA GLU A 93 -4.84 12.55 8.14
C GLU A 93 -3.49 11.83 8.28
N LEU A 94 -3.47 10.70 9.00
CA LEU A 94 -2.26 9.89 9.13
C LEU A 94 -1.81 9.32 7.77
N ALA A 95 -2.72 8.74 6.99
CA ALA A 95 -2.42 8.22 5.66
C ALA A 95 -1.83 9.32 4.75
N GLU A 96 -2.46 10.50 4.72
CA GLU A 96 -1.97 11.66 3.97
C GLU A 96 -0.57 12.09 4.44
N SER A 97 -0.35 12.22 5.75
CA SER A 97 0.95 12.59 6.33
C SER A 97 2.05 11.60 5.98
N GLN A 98 1.70 10.32 5.86
CA GLN A 98 2.59 9.22 5.51
C GLN A 98 2.69 8.99 4.00
N LYS A 99 2.03 9.81 3.17
CA LYS A 99 1.95 9.70 1.71
C LYS A 99 1.41 8.33 1.25
N VAL A 100 0.44 7.80 1.99
CA VAL A 100 -0.30 6.59 1.64
C VAL A 100 -1.64 7.00 1.01
N ARG A 101 -1.91 6.51 -0.19
CA ARG A 101 -3.19 6.69 -0.85
C ARG A 101 -4.21 5.73 -0.23
N LEU A 102 -5.11 6.28 0.59
CA LEU A 102 -6.21 5.53 1.18
C LEU A 102 -7.38 5.49 0.19
N ILE A 103 -7.81 4.28 -0.18
CA ILE A 103 -8.99 4.04 -1.00
C ILE A 103 -10.06 3.40 -0.12
N LEU A 104 -11.20 4.08 0.04
CA LEU A 104 -12.33 3.55 0.79
C LEU A 104 -13.26 2.76 -0.12
N PHE A 105 -14.02 1.83 0.48
CA PHE A 105 -15.04 1.10 -0.25
C PHE A 105 -15.98 2.06 -0.97
N ASP A 106 -16.53 3.07 -0.31
CA ASP A 106 -17.47 3.99 -0.99
C ASP A 106 -16.87 4.76 -2.18
N ASP A 107 -15.54 4.79 -2.34
CA ASP A 107 -14.89 5.52 -3.43
C ASP A 107 -14.99 4.82 -4.79
N PHE A 108 -15.15 3.49 -4.86
CA PHE A 108 -15.25 2.83 -6.19
C PHE A 108 -16.61 3.00 -6.87
N TRP A 109 -17.61 3.55 -6.16
CA TRP A 109 -18.98 3.74 -6.65
C TRP A 109 -19.24 5.20 -7.03
N LYS A 110 -18.29 6.10 -6.75
CA LYS A 110 -18.39 7.51 -7.10
C LYS A 110 -17.94 7.67 -8.55
N SER A 111 -18.93 7.87 -9.43
CA SER A 111 -18.73 8.20 -10.86
C SER A 111 -18.25 9.64 -11.03
#